data_AF-A0A521HDW7-F1
#
_entry.id   AF-A0A521HDW7-F1
#
_cell.length_a   1.000
_cell.length_b   1.000
_cell.length_c   1.000
_cell.angle_alpha   90.00
_cell.angle_beta   90.00
_cell.angle_gamma   90.00
#
_symmetry.space_group_name_H-M   'P 1'
#
loop_
_entity.id
_entity.type
_entity.pdbx_description
1 polymer ?
#
loop_
_entity_poly.entity_id
_entity_poly.type
_entity_poly.pdbx_seq_one_letter_code
_entity_poly.pdbx_strand_id
1 'polypeptide(L)'
;MDESRKSTPVERKIIDYIRNDFKEGFLMEIKRISESGGQNVYHVEVSQDNNLYNLDFNANGVLIKSEIEPTYLASNHDDYPEL
;
A
#
# COMPACT_ATOMS: atom_id res chain seq x y z
N MET A 1 24.03 -2.96 17.26
CA MET A 1 23.86 -3.97 16.21
C MET A 1 22.43 -3.83 15.74
N ASP A 2 22.24 -3.29 14.55
CA ASP A 2 20.92 -3.14 13.95
C ASP A 2 20.50 -4.53 13.46
N GLU A 3 19.60 -5.19 14.19
CA GLU A 3 18.97 -6.43 13.71
C GLU A 3 18.07 -6.04 12.54
N SER A 4 18.63 -5.98 11.33
CA SER A 4 17.86 -5.85 10.10
C SER A 4 16.80 -6.95 10.10
N ARG A 5 15.55 -6.60 10.41
CA ARG A 5 14.43 -7.54 10.42
C ARG A 5 14.41 -8.25 9.08
N LYS A 6 14.75 -9.54 9.08
CA LYS A 6 14.64 -10.37 7.88
C LYS A 6 13.18 -10.36 7.46
N SER A 7 12.91 -9.93 6.23
CA SER A 7 11.56 -9.95 5.67
C SER A 7 11.01 -11.38 5.71
N THR A 8 9.75 -11.50 6.07
CA THR A 8 9.06 -12.80 6.10
C THR A 8 8.86 -13.35 4.67
N PRO A 9 8.63 -14.66 4.48
CA PRO A 9 8.34 -15.21 3.16
C PRO A 9 7.15 -14.56 2.46
N VAL A 10 6.13 -14.15 3.22
CA VAL A 10 4.95 -13.45 2.69
C VAL A 10 5.28 -12.02 2.28
N GLU A 11 6.04 -11.28 3.08
CA GLU A 11 6.53 -9.94 2.71
C GLU A 11 7.36 -9.98 1.43
N ARG A 12 8.20 -11.00 1.23
CA ARG A 12 8.95 -11.17 -0.03
C ARG A 12 8.03 -11.32 -1.24
N LYS A 13 7.01 -12.17 -1.15
CA LYS A 13 6.03 -12.34 -2.24
C LYS A 13 5.29 -11.04 -2.56
N ILE A 14 4.90 -10.29 -1.52
CA ILE A 14 4.27 -8.99 -1.67
C ILE A 14 5.23 -8.03 -2.37
N ILE A 15 6.47 -7.91 -1.92
CA ILE A 15 7.49 -7.04 -2.54
C ILE A 15 7.73 -7.43 -4.00
N ASP A 16 7.78 -8.72 -4.32
CA ASP A 16 7.95 -9.20 -5.70
C ASP A 16 6.75 -8.83 -6.58
N TYR A 17 5.53 -8.93 -6.06
CA TYR A 17 4.32 -8.43 -6.72
C TYR A 17 4.42 -6.92 -6.98
N ILE A 18 4.76 -6.12 -5.96
CA ILE A 18 4.88 -4.67 -6.11
C ILE A 18 5.94 -4.30 -7.15
N ARG A 19 7.09 -4.96 -7.17
CA ARG A 19 8.16 -4.69 -8.16
C ARG A 19 7.74 -5.01 -9.59
N ASN A 20 6.89 -6.01 -9.79
CA ASN A 20 6.45 -6.40 -11.13
C ASN A 20 5.35 -5.49 -11.67
N ASP A 21 4.37 -5.15 -10.82
CA ASP A 21 3.17 -4.42 -11.20
C ASP A 21 3.33 -2.89 -11.05
N PHE A 22 4.14 -2.44 -10.09
CA PHE A 22 4.41 -1.03 -9.78
C PHE A 22 5.89 -0.69 -10.01
N LYS A 23 6.37 -0.90 -11.24
CA LYS A 23 7.81 -0.79 -11.58
C LYS A 23 8.46 0.54 -11.18
N GLU A 24 7.72 1.63 -11.28
CA GLU A 24 8.15 2.99 -10.89
C GLU A 24 7.44 3.48 -9.63
N GLY A 25 6.61 2.62 -9.02
CA GLY A 25 5.88 2.95 -7.80
C GLY A 25 6.78 2.94 -6.56
N PHE A 26 6.45 3.82 -5.63
CA PHE A 26 7.13 3.90 -4.34
C PHE A 26 6.33 3.14 -3.30
N LEU A 27 6.90 2.03 -2.81
CA LEU A 27 6.36 1.28 -1.68
C LEU A 27 6.50 2.10 -0.39
N MET A 28 5.39 2.56 0.16
CA MET A 28 5.36 3.41 1.34
C MET A 28 5.37 2.57 2.62
N GLU A 29 4.46 1.61 2.73
CA GLU A 29 4.30 0.78 3.92
C GLU A 29 3.87 -0.65 3.57
N ILE A 30 4.31 -1.61 4.39
CA ILE A 30 3.71 -2.95 4.50
C ILE A 30 3.37 -3.17 5.96
N LYS A 31 2.08 -3.30 6.27
CA LYS A 31 1.56 -3.47 7.63
C LYS A 31 0.78 -4.76 7.75
N ARG A 32 1.19 -5.61 8.69
CA ARG A 32 0.41 -6.80 9.08
C ARG A 32 -0.71 -6.41 10.05
N ILE A 33 -1.93 -6.71 9.66
CA ILE A 33 -3.15 -6.51 10.44
C ILE A 33 -3.69 -7.89 10.82
N SER A 34 -3.84 -8.14 12.11
CA SER A 34 -4.48 -9.36 12.62
C SER A 34 -5.97 -9.10 12.79
N GLU A 35 -6.80 -9.75 11.98
CA GLU A 35 -8.25 -9.62 12.06
C GLU A 35 -8.86 -10.46 13.20
N SER A 36 -10.05 -10.07 13.64
CA SER A 36 -10.84 -10.82 14.62
C SER A 36 -11.20 -12.20 14.05
N GLY A 37 -10.48 -13.23 14.47
CA GLY A 37 -10.56 -14.59 13.91
C GLY A 37 -9.20 -15.25 13.66
N GLY A 38 -8.10 -14.53 13.90
CA GLY A 38 -6.74 -15.06 13.75
C GLY A 38 -6.22 -15.05 12.31
N GLN A 39 -6.99 -14.49 11.38
CA GLN A 39 -6.57 -14.26 10.01
C GLN A 39 -5.62 -13.07 9.96
N ASN A 40 -4.56 -13.18 9.17
CA ASN A 40 -3.62 -12.08 8.94
C ASN A 40 -3.85 -11.52 7.54
N VAL A 41 -4.07 -10.21 7.51
CA VAL A 41 -4.09 -9.39 6.30
C VAL A 41 -2.83 -8.54 6.30
N TYR A 42 -2.24 -8.35 5.12
CA TYR A 42 -1.11 -7.46 4.92
C TYR A 42 -1.59 -6.30 4.07
N HIS A 43 -1.73 -5.15 4.70
CA HIS A 43 -2.06 -3.90 4.05
C HIS A 43 -0.80 -3.25 3.48
N VAL A 44 -0.86 -2.79 2.24
CA VAL A 44 0.28 -2.26 1.51
C VAL A 44 -0.13 -0.98 0.82
N GLU A 45 0.66 0.06 1.04
CA GLU A 45 0.48 1.36 0.41
C GLU A 45 1.57 1.58 -0.64
N VAL A 46 1.17 1.87 -1.88
CA VAL A 46 2.08 2.21 -2.98
C VAL A 46 1.65 3.52 -3.63
N SER A 47 2.58 4.45 -3.78
CA SER A 47 2.36 5.68 -4.54
C SER A 47 2.87 5.52 -5.97
N GLN A 48 2.04 5.79 -6.96
CA GLN A 48 2.41 5.78 -8.38
C GLN A 48 1.50 6.72 -9.19
N ASP A 49 2.07 7.51 -10.10
CA ASP A 49 1.33 8.36 -11.05
C ASP A 49 0.26 9.24 -10.41
N ASN A 50 0.59 9.92 -9.30
CA ASN A 50 -0.33 10.75 -8.51
C ASN A 50 -1.52 9.99 -7.89
N ASN A 51 -1.38 8.68 -7.72
CA ASN A 51 -2.35 7.84 -7.04
C ASN A 51 -1.69 7.09 -5.87
N LEU A 52 -2.47 6.85 -4.83
CA LEU A 52 -2.19 5.98 -3.71
C LEU A 52 -2.99 4.71 -3.92
N TYR A 53 -2.28 3.60 -3.98
CA TYR A 53 -2.84 2.26 -4.10
C TYR A 53 -2.83 1.62 -2.71
N ASN A 54 -4.02 1.30 -2.22
CA ASN A 54 -4.26 0.59 -0.98
C ASN A 54 -4.55 -0.88 -1.32
N LEU A 55 -3.61 -1.77 -1.02
CA LEU A 55 -3.64 -3.17 -1.42
C LEU A 55 -3.68 -4.07 -0.19
N ASP A 56 -4.62 -5.02 -0.15
CA ASP A 56 -4.66 -6.03 0.91
C ASP A 56 -4.25 -7.40 0.36
N PHE A 57 -3.34 -8.06 1.05
CA PHE A 57 -2.90 -9.42 0.77
C PHE A 57 -3.27 -10.34 1.91
N ASN A 58 -3.66 -11.58 1.60
CA ASN A 58 -3.86 -12.59 2.63
C ASN A 58 -2.52 -13.14 3.16
N ALA A 59 -2.59 -14.02 4.17
CA ALA A 59 -1.42 -14.64 4.80
C ALA A 59 -0.49 -15.45 3.87
N ASN A 60 -0.94 -15.78 2.65
CA ASN A 60 -0.14 -16.49 1.64
C ASN A 60 0.56 -15.54 0.66
N GLY A 61 0.32 -14.23 0.78
CA GLY A 61 0.82 -13.19 -0.13
C GLY A 61 0.00 -13.04 -1.41
N VAL A 62 -1.27 -13.45 -1.39
CA VAL A 62 -2.19 -13.31 -2.53
C VAL A 62 -3.02 -12.05 -2.33
N LEU A 63 -3.09 -11.20 -3.36
CA LEU A 63 -3.92 -9.99 -3.37
C LEU A 63 -5.39 -10.37 -3.22
N ILE A 64 -6.07 -9.74 -2.26
CA ILE A 64 -7.50 -9.93 -1.98
C ILE A 64 -8.31 -8.63 -2.13
N LYS A 65 -7.67 -7.46 -2.06
CA LYS A 65 -8.32 -6.16 -2.25
C LYS A 65 -7.37 -5.15 -2.89
N SER A 66 -7.89 -4.28 -3.74
CA SER A 66 -7.17 -3.16 -4.35
C SER A 66 -8.09 -1.95 -4.43
N GLU A 67 -7.67 -0.85 -3.82
CA GLU A 67 -8.33 0.46 -3.86
C GLU A 67 -7.34 1.51 -4.34
N ILE A 68 -7.84 2.53 -5.04
CA ILE A 68 -7.03 3.59 -5.63
C ILE A 68 -7.63 4.93 -5.22
N GLU A 69 -6.78 5.81 -4.71
CA GLU A 69 -7.15 7.16 -4.31
C GLU A 69 -6.17 8.17 -4.95
N PRO A 70 -6.63 9.28 -5.53
CA PRO A 70 -5.72 10.31 -6.02
C PRO A 70 -4.97 10.97 -4.87
N THR A 71 -3.63 11.06 -4.95
CA THR A 71 -2.80 11.73 -3.92
C THR A 71 -2.86 13.24 -4.02
N TYR A 72 -3.20 13.77 -5.20
CA TYR A 72 -3.63 15.14 -5.35
C TYR A 72 -5.14 15.19 -5.11
N LEU A 73 -5.54 15.78 -3.97
CA LEU A 73 -6.78 16.53 -3.94
C LEU A 73 -6.69 17.50 -5.11
N ALA A 74 -7.49 17.30 -6.15
CA ALA A 74 -7.78 18.39 -7.07
C ALA A 74 -8.18 19.55 -6.17
N SER A 75 -7.30 20.54 -6.08
CA SER A 75 -7.48 21.71 -5.28
C SER A 75 -8.89 22.21 -5.58
N ASN A 76 -9.76 22.23 -4.56
CA ASN A 76 -10.95 23.06 -4.59
C ASN A 76 -10.44 24.51 -4.63
N HIS A 77 -9.95 24.92 -5.78
CA HIS A 77 -9.48 26.26 -6.06
C HIS A 77 -10.59 26.96 -6.84
N ASP A 78 -11.76 27.06 -6.21
CA ASP A 78 -12.91 27.81 -6.71
C ASP A 78 -13.84 28.24 -5.56
N ASP A 79 -13.28 28.68 -4.42
CA ASP A 79 -14.08 29.40 -3.42
C ASP A 79 -13.21 30.27 -2.49
N TYR A 80 -12.57 31.28 -3.08
CA TYR A 80 -12.31 32.52 -2.34
C TYR A 80 -13.22 33.58 -2.96
N PRO A 81 -14.34 33.96 -2.32
CA PRO A 81 -14.97 35.22 -2.68
C PRO A 81 -13.98 36.33 -2.32
N GLU A 82 -13.51 37.07 -3.31
CA GLU A 82 -12.89 38.36 -3.04
C GLU A 82 -13.90 39.21 -2.25
N LEU A 83 -13.52 39.58 -1.03
CA LEU A 83 -14.15 40.64 -0.25
C LEU A 83 -13.10 41.70 0.08
#